data_AF-A0A1Y2NPU5-F1
#
_entry.id   AF-A0A1Y2NPU5-F1
#
_cell.length_a   1.000
_cell.length_b   1.000
_cell.length_c   1.000
_cell.angle_alpha   90.00
_cell.angle_beta   90.00
_cell.angle_gamma   90.00
#
_symmetry.space_group_name_H-M   'P 1'
#
loop_
_entity.id
_entity.type
_entity.pdbx_description
1 polymer ?
#
loop_
_entity_poly.entity_id
_entity_poly.type
_entity_poly.pdbx_seq_one_letter_code
_entity_poly.pdbx_strand_id
1 'polypeptide(L)'
;MAIELPADLIEAQQRADALRARVAEVSAAHGRPTAGEGWTPEQHAVWQSAWEEWRRAVDPVQDRITEVAAELGEPRSLVEAELKRRVRHAEPGAGA
;
A
#
# COMPACT_ATOMS: atom_id res chain seq x y z
N MET A 1 -14.71 16.47 8.41
CA MET A 1 -13.70 17.48 8.07
C MET A 1 -12.71 16.87 7.11
N ALA A 2 -12.22 17.63 6.13
CA ALA A 2 -11.07 17.23 5.34
C ALA A 2 -9.84 17.79 6.05
N ILE A 3 -9.00 16.92 6.61
CA ILE A 3 -7.70 17.34 7.13
C ILE A 3 -6.71 17.36 5.99
N GLU A 4 -5.75 18.28 6.07
CA GLU A 4 -4.69 18.36 5.07
C GLU A 4 -3.60 17.34 5.41
N LEU A 5 -3.40 16.36 4.52
CA LEU A 5 -2.36 15.36 4.69
C LEU A 5 -1.09 15.77 3.95
N PRO A 6 0.08 15.51 4.54
CA PRO A 6 1.35 15.72 3.85
C PRO A 6 1.44 14.90 2.55
N ALA A 7 2.00 15.49 1.50
CA ALA A 7 2.13 14.85 0.19
C ALA A 7 3.02 13.60 0.25
N ASP A 8 4.09 13.62 1.06
CA ASP A 8 4.98 12.48 1.29
C ASP A 8 4.24 11.27 1.85
N LEU A 9 3.27 11.47 2.75
CA LEU A 9 2.43 10.39 3.28
C LEU A 9 1.52 9.80 2.19
N ILE A 10 0.94 10.65 1.33
CA ILE A 10 0.08 10.22 0.22
C ILE A 10 0.89 9.41 -0.80
N GLU A 11 2.06 9.92 -1.21
CA GLU A 11 2.95 9.25 -2.15
C GLU A 11 3.49 7.92 -1.61
N ALA A 12 3.84 7.87 -0.31
CA ALA A 12 4.29 6.64 0.33
C ALA A 12 3.18 5.57 0.35
N GLN A 13 1.93 5.96 0.63
CA GLN A 13 0.79 5.05 0.57
C GLN A 13 0.51 4.59 -0.87
N GLN A 14 0.58 5.48 -1.87
CA GLN A 14 0.43 5.11 -3.29
C GLN A 14 1.47 4.06 -3.72
N ARG A 15 2.73 4.24 -3.30
CA ARG A 15 3.79 3.27 -3.56
C ARG A 15 3.51 1.93 -2.90
N ALA A 16 3.08 1.92 -1.64
CA ALA A 16 2.69 0.71 -0.94
C ALA A 16 1.52 0.01 -1.66
N ASP A 17 0.53 0.76 -2.15
CA ASP A 17 -0.61 0.21 -2.88
C ASP A 17 -0.20 -0.40 -4.23
N ALA A 18 0.71 0.24 -4.96
CA ALA A 18 1.27 -0.30 -6.21
C ALA A 18 2.04 -1.61 -5.97
N LEU A 19 2.84 -1.69 -4.91
CA LEU A 19 3.55 -2.91 -4.54
C LEU A 19 2.58 -4.00 -4.08
N ARG A 20 1.49 -3.65 -3.38
CA ARG A 20 0.44 -4.59 -3.03
C ARG A 20 -0.27 -5.13 -4.26
N ALA A 21 -0.50 -4.30 -5.28
CA ALA A 21 -1.06 -4.73 -6.56
C ALA A 21 -0.14 -5.74 -7.25
N ARG A 22 1.18 -5.51 -7.26
CA ARG A 22 2.17 -6.48 -7.78
C ARG A 22 2.13 -7.82 -7.04
N VAL A 23 2.00 -7.83 -5.71
CA VAL A 23 1.81 -9.08 -4.94
C VAL A 23 0.55 -9.82 -5.38
N ALA A 24 -0.54 -9.10 -5.62
CA ALA A 24 -1.80 -9.67 -6.11
C ALA A 24 -1.65 -10.21 -7.54
N GLU A 25 -0.93 -9.52 -8.42
CA GLU A 25 -0.63 -9.96 -9.79
C GLU A 25 0.21 -11.25 -9.80
N VAL A 26 1.26 -11.33 -8.98
CA VAL A 26 2.06 -12.55 -8.84
C VAL A 26 1.18 -13.71 -8.34
N SER A 27 0.32 -13.44 -7.36
CA SER A 27 -0.63 -14.43 -6.85
C SER A 27 -1.65 -14.86 -7.92
N ALA A 28 -2.12 -13.94 -8.74
CA ALA A 28 -3.07 -14.22 -9.81
C ALA A 28 -2.44 -15.01 -10.97
N ALA A 29 -1.19 -14.70 -11.32
CA ALA A 29 -0.43 -15.37 -12.38
C ALA A 29 -0.15 -16.84 -12.06
N HIS A 30 0.10 -17.17 -10.79
CA HIS A 30 0.36 -18.54 -10.34
C HIS A 30 -0.91 -19.28 -9.87
N GLY A 31 -2.04 -18.59 -9.74
CA GLY A 31 -3.26 -19.15 -9.17
C GLY A 31 -3.17 -19.40 -7.67
N ARG A 32 -4.15 -20.12 -7.11
CA ARG A 32 -4.19 -20.38 -5.66
C ARG A 32 -3.05 -21.33 -5.27
N PRO A 33 -2.31 -21.06 -4.18
CA PRO A 33 -1.29 -21.97 -3.67
C PRO A 33 -1.80 -23.40 -3.36
N THR A 34 -3.11 -23.54 -3.17
CA THR A 34 -3.79 -24.80 -2.85
C THR A 34 -4.43 -25.49 -4.06
N ALA A 35 -4.30 -24.92 -5.27
CA ALA A 35 -4.82 -25.54 -6.49
C ALA A 35 -3.77 -26.46 -7.13
N GLY A 36 -4.19 -27.64 -7.58
CA GLY A 36 -3.31 -28.59 -8.27
C GLY A 36 -2.15 -29.07 -7.40
N GLU A 37 -0.95 -29.06 -7.96
CA GLU A 37 0.31 -29.42 -7.26
C GLU A 37 0.80 -28.30 -6.32
N GLY A 38 0.10 -27.16 -6.27
CA GLY A 38 0.50 -25.98 -5.52
C GLY A 38 1.58 -25.17 -6.23
N TRP A 39 2.19 -24.24 -5.50
CA TRP A 39 3.27 -23.40 -6.03
C TRP A 39 4.61 -24.11 -6.02
N THR A 40 5.40 -23.92 -7.07
CA THR A 40 6.82 -24.34 -7.07
C THR A 40 7.65 -23.46 -6.12
N PRO A 41 8.83 -23.93 -5.65
CA PRO A 41 9.72 -23.11 -4.84
C PRO A 41 10.09 -21.76 -5.49
N GLU A 42 10.26 -21.73 -6.81
CA GLU A 42 10.57 -20.52 -7.57
C GLU A 42 9.39 -19.55 -7.57
N GLN A 43 8.16 -20.04 -7.75
CA GLN A 43 6.94 -19.23 -7.68
C GLN A 43 6.74 -18.65 -6.28
N HIS A 44 7.02 -19.45 -5.25
CA HIS A 44 6.97 -18.98 -3.87
C HIS A 44 8.05 -17.92 -3.60
N ALA A 45 9.27 -18.09 -4.11
CA ALA A 45 10.34 -17.10 -3.96
C ALA A 45 9.98 -15.76 -4.64
N VAL A 46 9.43 -15.79 -5.86
CA VAL A 46 8.97 -14.58 -6.57
C VAL A 46 7.90 -13.85 -5.77
N TRP A 47 6.92 -14.59 -5.24
CA TRP A 47 5.88 -14.01 -4.41
C TRP A 47 6.43 -13.44 -3.10
N GLN A 48 7.33 -14.17 -2.42
CA GLN A 48 7.94 -13.71 -1.18
C GLN A 48 8.73 -12.42 -1.39
N SER A 49 9.53 -12.31 -2.45
CA SER A 49 10.26 -11.08 -2.76
C SER A 49 9.31 -9.89 -2.99
N ALA A 50 8.22 -10.09 -3.73
CA ALA A 50 7.22 -9.03 -3.92
C ALA A 50 6.54 -8.65 -2.59
N TRP A 51 6.26 -9.64 -1.73
CA TRP A 51 5.65 -9.42 -0.42
C TRP A 51 6.59 -8.67 0.54
N GLU A 52 7.87 -9.00 0.57
CA GLU A 52 8.89 -8.32 1.36
C GLU A 52 9.07 -6.87 0.91
N GLU A 53 9.08 -6.62 -0.40
CA GLU A 53 9.15 -5.27 -0.97
C GLU A 53 7.95 -4.42 -0.54
N TRP A 54 6.73 -4.97 -0.64
CA TRP A 54 5.53 -4.32 -0.14
C TRP A 54 5.59 -4.06 1.37
N ARG A 55 6.03 -5.05 2.16
CA ARG A 55 6.13 -4.92 3.61
C ARG A 55 7.08 -3.81 4.02
N ARG A 56 8.26 -3.75 3.38
CA ARG A 56 9.23 -2.68 3.60
C ARG A 56 8.68 -1.29 3.26
N ALA A 57 7.77 -1.19 2.28
CA ALA A 57 7.14 0.07 1.91
C ALA A 57 6.01 0.48 2.86
N VAL A 58 5.24 -0.47 3.41
CA VAL A 58 4.08 -0.15 4.24
C VAL A 58 4.44 0.14 5.70
N ASP A 59 5.51 -0.47 6.22
CA ASP A 59 5.95 -0.24 7.61
C ASP A 59 6.19 1.27 7.92
N PRO A 60 6.99 2.03 7.12
CA PRO A 60 7.19 3.46 7.39
C PRO A 60 5.94 4.32 7.18
N VAL A 61 4.96 3.87 6.37
CA VAL A 61 3.68 4.57 6.22
C VAL A 61 2.90 4.54 7.53
N GLN A 62 2.90 3.41 8.24
CA GLN A 62 2.20 3.28 9.52
C GLN A 62 2.80 4.20 10.59
N ASP A 63 4.12 4.33 10.62
CA ASP A 63 4.82 5.25 11.52
C ASP A 63 4.48 6.71 11.16
N ARG A 64 4.55 7.07 9.87
CA ARG A 64 4.22 8.42 9.41
C ARG A 64 2.78 8.83 9.71
N ILE A 65 1.82 7.90 9.61
CA ILE A 65 0.43 8.15 10.03
C ILE A 65 0.36 8.53 11.53
N THR A 66 1.15 7.88 12.39
CA THR A 66 1.20 8.21 13.83
C THR A 66 1.75 9.62 14.02
N GLU A 67 2.84 9.96 13.35
CA GLU A 67 3.47 11.27 13.43
C GLU A 67 2.52 12.36 12.96
N VAL A 68 1.90 12.21 11.79
CA VAL A 68 0.95 13.19 11.24
C VAL A 68 -0.28 13.34 12.13
N ALA A 69 -0.80 12.26 12.71
CA ALA A 69 -1.89 12.35 13.68
C ALA A 69 -1.51 13.19 14.90
N ALA A 70 -0.29 13.01 15.42
CA ALA A 70 0.23 13.80 16.53
C ALA A 70 0.47 15.28 16.14
N GLU A 71 1.04 15.53 14.96
CA GLU A 71 1.28 16.88 14.42
C GLU A 71 -0.02 17.68 14.23
N LEU A 72 -1.08 17.02 13.75
CA LEU A 72 -2.39 17.63 13.50
C LEU A 72 -3.28 17.68 14.75
N GLY A 73 -2.93 16.95 15.81
CA GLY A 73 -3.79 16.79 17.00
C GLY A 73 -5.07 16.00 16.72
N GLU A 74 -5.05 15.16 15.68
CA GLU A 74 -6.21 14.42 15.18
C GLU A 74 -6.11 12.92 15.51
N PRO A 75 -7.23 12.19 15.58
CA PRO A 75 -7.19 10.74 15.75
C PRO A 75 -6.52 10.05 14.56
N ARG A 76 -5.68 9.04 14.84
CA ARG A 76 -5.05 8.19 13.82
C ARG A 76 -6.05 7.67 12.78
N SER A 77 -7.23 7.23 13.23
CA SER A 77 -8.30 6.72 12.37
C SER A 77 -8.82 7.76 11.37
N LEU A 78 -8.79 9.05 11.72
CA LEU A 78 -9.20 10.13 10.84
C LEU A 78 -8.14 10.36 9.75
N VAL A 79 -6.86 10.33 10.12
CA VAL A 79 -5.73 10.36 9.18
C VAL A 79 -5.77 9.20 8.20
N GLU A 80 -6.00 7.96 8.68
CA GLU A 80 -6.12 6.77 7.83
C GLU A 80 -7.30 6.87 6.86
N ALA A 81 -8.46 7.33 7.33
CA ALA A 81 -9.65 7.49 6.50
C ALA A 81 -9.46 8.56 5.41
N GLU A 82 -8.84 9.68 5.77
CA GLU A 82 -8.46 10.74 4.82
C GLU A 82 -7.46 10.22 3.79
N LEU A 83 -6.41 9.54 4.25
CA LEU A 83 -5.35 9.01 3.40
C LEU A 83 -5.91 8.05 2.37
N LYS A 84 -6.74 7.10 2.81
CA LYS A 84 -7.44 6.17 1.93
C LYS A 84 -8.32 6.88 0.90
N ARG A 85 -8.97 7.97 1.30
CA ARG A 85 -9.77 8.79 0.39
C ARG A 85 -8.88 9.49 -0.63
N ARG A 86 -7.82 10.17 -0.21
CA ARG A 86 -6.91 10.89 -1.12
C ARG A 86 -6.19 9.96 -2.08
N VAL A 87 -5.76 8.79 -1.65
CA VAL A 87 -5.10 7.81 -2.53
C VAL A 87 -6.09 7.26 -3.57
N ARG A 88 -7.35 7.02 -3.18
CA ARG A 88 -8.40 6.58 -4.12
C ARG A 88 -8.83 7.67 -5.11
N HIS A 89 -8.78 8.93 -4.68
CA HIS A 89 -9.20 10.10 -5.48
C HIS A 89 -8.01 10.89 -6.05
N ALA A 90 -6.80 10.37 -5.96
CA ALA A 90 -5.66 10.92 -6.68
C ALA A 90 -5.97 10.72 -8.17
N GLU A 91 -6.49 11.77 -8.80
CA GLU A 91 -6.99 11.69 -10.16
C GLU A 91 -5.88 11.25 -11.12
N PRO A 92 -6.16 10.33 -12.07
CA PRO A 92 -5.33 10.17 -13.24
C PRO A 92 -5.55 11.40 -14.15
N GLY A 93 -4.92 12.53 -13.83
CA GLY A 93 -5.34 13.81 -14.43
C GLY A 93 -4.38 14.98 -14.27
N ALA A 94 -3.07 14.78 -14.41
CA ALA A 94 -2.14 15.86 -14.75
C ALA A 94 -1.33 15.45 -15.98
N GLY A 95 -2.00 15.50 -17.13
CA GLY A 95 -1.45 15.20 -18.45
C GLY A 95 -2.46 15.60 -19.51
N ALA A 96 -2.69 16.91 -19.62
CA ALA A 96 -3.27 17.53 -20.81
C ALA A 96 -2.12 17.95 -21.74
#